data_AF-A0A946GA79-F1
#
_entry.id   AF-A0A946GA79-F1
#
_cell.length_a   1.000
_cell.length_b   1.000
_cell.length_c   1.000
_cell.angle_alpha   90.00
_cell.angle_beta   90.00
_cell.angle_gamma   90.00
#
_symmetry.space_group_name_H-M   'P 1'
#
loop_
_entity.id
_entity.type
_entity.pdbx_description
1 polymer ?
#
loop_
_entity_poly.entity_id
_entity_poly.type
_entity_poly.pdbx_seq_one_letter_code
_entity_poly.pdbx_strand_id
1 'polypeptide(L)'
;MPFIISCAGSFLPAQEAGPAIPPLVAKKALQWMQNSDASKRAAAYRTFQLYGDEGGSIYRRTLEKARTLHEKKLADILSDERSNPFLDLPDISEKLKGHRARIYKLIKTDYKKQPDKIAMLRHEVEILQKINGRARMIAENDPASLDKAVKGIATALAEVSREVNIIDETEFERNQLDLDDALMSIYEGEVYLKNRKVITNIRKEIESLVSERLDNNASAWASVSQKDFANHLNEFRSLFALTPLRLEEKLSDAAVGHSRDMASMGFFAHQSPIPQKKSPGDRARLAGFKHRWSGENIFMGSASPVAAYDA
;
A
#
# COMPACT_ATOMS: atom_id res chain seq x y z
N MET A 1 74.70 -55.37 10.33
CA MET A 1 74.31 -55.86 11.67
C MET A 1 75.10 -55.06 12.70
N PRO A 2 74.52 -54.42 13.73
CA PRO A 2 73.11 -54.48 14.13
C PRO A 2 72.48 -53.17 14.71
N PHE A 3 71.18 -53.30 15.01
CA PHE A 3 70.27 -52.59 15.93
C PHE A 3 69.89 -51.10 15.75
N ILE A 4 68.64 -50.92 15.31
CA ILE A 4 67.86 -49.68 15.27
C ILE A 4 67.04 -49.54 16.56
N ILE A 5 67.42 -48.52 17.34
CA ILE A 5 66.64 -47.41 17.92
C ILE A 5 65.33 -47.70 18.68
N SER A 6 65.36 -47.24 19.92
CA SER A 6 64.32 -47.14 20.94
C SER A 6 63.46 -45.87 20.80
N CYS A 7 62.30 -45.91 21.48
CA CYS A 7 61.43 -44.80 21.91
C CYS A 7 60.68 -43.98 20.85
N ALA A 8 59.35 -44.02 20.90
CA ALA A 8 58.54 -43.03 21.63
C ALA A 8 57.08 -43.13 21.18
N GLY A 9 56.17 -43.37 22.13
CA GLY A 9 54.74 -43.19 21.90
C GLY A 9 54.45 -41.71 21.73
N SER A 10 53.95 -41.34 20.55
CA SER A 10 53.47 -40.00 20.26
C SER A 10 52.13 -39.79 20.97
N PHE A 11 52.16 -39.13 22.13
CA PHE A 11 50.99 -38.44 22.64
C PHE A 11 50.65 -37.31 21.66
N LEU A 12 49.54 -37.45 20.95
CA LEU A 12 48.89 -36.31 20.32
C LEU A 12 48.42 -35.36 21.44
N PRO A 13 48.69 -34.06 21.36
CA PRO A 13 48.06 -33.12 22.29
C PRO A 13 46.57 -33.11 22.00
N ALA A 14 45.76 -33.21 23.06
CA ALA A 14 44.35 -32.87 22.97
C ALA A 14 44.25 -31.46 22.35
N GLN A 15 43.49 -31.32 21.27
CA GLN A 15 42.99 -30.01 20.86
C GLN A 15 42.27 -29.44 22.08
N GLU A 16 42.88 -28.42 22.70
CA GLU A 16 42.23 -27.62 23.70
C GLU A 16 41.00 -27.02 23.04
N ALA A 17 39.83 -27.55 23.38
CA ALA A 17 38.58 -26.92 23.07
C ALA A 17 38.65 -25.48 23.61
N GLY A 18 38.49 -24.51 22.71
CA GLY A 18 38.41 -23.10 23.07
C GLY A 18 37.37 -22.87 24.19
N PRO A 19 37.54 -21.84 25.04
CA PRO A 19 36.66 -21.67 26.18
C PRO A 19 35.21 -21.42 25.75
N ALA A 20 34.29 -22.28 26.20
CA ALA A 20 32.86 -22.08 26.01
C ALA A 20 32.42 -20.70 26.53
N ILE A 21 31.56 -20.01 25.77
CA ILE A 21 31.12 -18.65 26.09
C ILE A 21 30.43 -18.62 27.47
N PRO A 22 30.91 -17.81 28.43
CA PRO A 22 30.29 -17.75 29.75
C PRO A 22 28.82 -17.27 29.68
N PRO A 23 27.89 -17.86 30.44
CA PRO A 23 26.47 -17.47 30.41
C PRO A 23 26.22 -15.98 30.68
N LEU A 24 27.04 -15.36 31.53
CA LEU A 24 26.94 -13.93 31.84
C LEU A 24 27.32 -13.06 30.64
N VAL A 25 28.32 -13.48 29.85
CA VAL A 25 28.76 -12.80 28.62
C VAL A 25 27.64 -12.87 27.58
N ALA A 26 27.07 -14.06 27.35
CA ALA A 26 25.95 -14.24 26.43
C ALA A 26 24.72 -13.41 26.84
N LYS A 27 24.40 -13.35 28.14
CA LYS A 27 23.31 -12.52 28.68
C LYS A 27 23.55 -11.03 28.44
N LYS A 28 24.76 -10.53 28.69
CA LYS A 28 25.11 -9.11 28.48
C LYS A 28 25.10 -8.76 26.98
N ALA A 29 25.60 -9.65 26.14
CA ALA A 29 25.58 -9.44 24.70
C ALA A 29 24.14 -9.41 24.16
N LEU A 30 23.24 -10.28 24.62
CA LEU A 30 21.81 -10.22 24.29
C LEU A 30 21.16 -8.88 24.70
N GLN A 31 21.55 -8.32 25.85
CA GLN A 31 21.08 -6.98 26.25
C GLN A 31 21.59 -5.88 25.31
N TRP A 32 22.83 -6.01 24.84
CA TRP A 32 23.45 -5.04 23.93
C TRP A 32 22.92 -5.15 22.51
N MET A 33 22.61 -6.35 22.02
CA MET A 33 21.91 -6.59 20.74
C MET A 33 20.56 -5.87 20.68
N GLN A 34 19.88 -5.75 21.82
CA GLN A 34 18.59 -5.06 21.91
C GLN A 34 18.70 -3.53 22.00
N ASN A 35 19.92 -2.97 22.07
CA ASN A 35 20.12 -1.54 22.29
C ASN A 35 19.79 -0.71 21.04
N SER A 36 19.29 0.51 21.25
CA SER A 36 19.04 1.45 20.15
C SER A 36 20.33 1.94 19.49
N ASP A 37 21.43 1.99 20.23
CA ASP A 37 22.76 2.35 19.75
C ASP A 37 23.39 1.21 18.93
N ALA A 38 23.63 1.47 17.64
CA ALA A 38 24.24 0.53 16.70
C ALA A 38 25.67 0.11 17.12
N SER A 39 26.43 0.99 17.78
CA SER A 39 27.78 0.66 18.24
C SER A 39 27.78 -0.36 19.37
N LYS A 40 26.75 -0.33 20.24
CA LYS A 40 26.56 -1.34 21.28
C LYS A 40 26.15 -2.69 20.67
N ARG A 41 25.26 -2.70 19.68
CA ARG A 41 24.91 -3.93 18.95
C ARG A 41 26.13 -4.52 18.25
N ALA A 42 26.90 -3.71 17.52
CA ALA A 42 28.13 -4.13 16.86
C ALA A 42 29.17 -4.73 17.84
N ALA A 43 29.32 -4.14 19.03
CA ALA A 43 30.19 -4.68 20.07
C ALA A 43 29.69 -6.03 20.62
N ALA A 44 28.36 -6.23 20.69
CA ALA A 44 27.79 -7.50 21.07
C ALA A 44 28.12 -8.61 20.06
N TYR A 45 27.98 -8.34 18.75
CA TYR A 45 28.31 -9.30 17.69
C TYR A 45 29.81 -9.67 17.71
N ARG A 46 30.70 -8.66 17.82
CA ARG A 46 32.15 -8.88 17.92
C ARG A 46 32.55 -9.73 19.12
N THR A 47 31.80 -9.67 20.23
CA THR A 47 32.09 -10.48 21.43
C THR A 47 32.07 -11.97 21.10
N PHE A 48 31.19 -12.43 20.22
CA PHE A 48 31.06 -13.84 19.84
C PHE A 48 32.09 -14.27 18.79
N GLN A 49 32.48 -13.37 17.90
CA GLN A 49 33.52 -13.62 16.88
C GLN A 49 34.89 -13.96 17.52
N LEU A 50 35.11 -13.58 18.78
CA LEU A 50 36.34 -13.89 19.53
C LEU A 50 36.43 -15.35 20.02
N TYR A 51 35.32 -16.09 20.06
CA TYR A 51 35.26 -17.46 20.63
C TYR A 51 35.33 -18.58 19.59
N GLY A 52 35.50 -18.26 18.30
CA GLY A 52 35.63 -19.24 17.23
C GLY A 52 34.44 -20.19 17.07
N ASP A 53 34.66 -21.31 16.36
CA ASP A 53 33.61 -22.25 15.94
C ASP A 53 32.86 -22.90 17.11
N GLU A 54 33.55 -23.14 18.24
CA GLU A 54 32.96 -23.78 19.43
C GLU A 54 31.92 -22.88 20.15
N GLY A 55 32.03 -21.56 19.98
CA GLY A 55 31.05 -20.60 20.46
C GLY A 55 29.80 -20.44 19.57
N GLY A 56 29.82 -21.01 18.36
CA GLY A 56 28.83 -20.76 17.31
C GLY A 56 27.40 -21.16 17.68
N SER A 57 27.21 -22.26 18.41
CA SER A 57 25.88 -22.71 18.85
C SER A 57 25.24 -21.78 19.89
N ILE A 58 26.04 -21.25 20.83
CA ILE A 58 25.61 -20.27 21.83
C ILE A 58 25.35 -18.93 21.15
N TYR A 59 26.20 -18.55 20.18
CA TYR A 59 26.01 -17.33 19.42
C TYR A 59 24.70 -17.36 18.62
N ARG A 60 24.47 -18.41 17.82
CA ARG A 60 23.24 -18.61 17.06
C ARG A 60 22.00 -18.53 17.95
N ARG A 61 21.98 -19.27 19.06
CA ARG A 61 20.85 -19.22 20.01
C ARG A 61 20.65 -17.82 20.61
N THR A 62 21.73 -17.06 20.79
CA THR A 62 21.64 -15.68 21.29
C THR A 62 21.10 -14.73 20.23
N LEU A 63 21.51 -14.88 18.96
CA LEU A 63 20.98 -14.16 17.82
C LEU A 63 19.50 -14.45 17.59
N GLU A 64 19.08 -15.71 17.65
CA GLU A 64 17.67 -16.11 17.58
C GLU A 64 16.83 -15.44 18.67
N LYS A 65 17.33 -15.43 19.91
CA LYS A 65 16.67 -14.70 21.01
C LYS A 65 16.61 -13.19 20.76
N ALA A 66 17.66 -12.59 20.22
CA ALA A 66 17.67 -11.18 19.86
C ALA A 66 16.62 -10.89 18.79
N ARG A 67 16.55 -11.73 17.73
CA ARG A 67 15.53 -11.66 16.68
C ARG A 67 14.12 -11.68 17.25
N THR A 68 13.77 -12.66 18.09
CA THR A 68 12.45 -12.75 18.73
C THR A 68 12.11 -11.49 19.54
N LEU A 69 13.09 -10.89 20.22
CA LEU A 69 12.89 -9.66 20.99
C LEU A 69 12.69 -8.43 20.08
N HIS A 70 13.35 -8.38 18.92
CA HIS A 70 13.13 -7.35 17.91
C HIS A 70 11.77 -7.50 17.22
N GLU A 71 11.36 -8.72 16.89
CA GLU A 71 10.02 -9.04 16.37
C GLU A 71 8.94 -8.59 17.34
N LYS A 72 9.09 -8.92 18.64
CA LYS A 72 8.16 -8.47 19.68
C LYS A 72 8.10 -6.93 19.77
N LYS A 73 9.25 -6.25 19.76
CA LYS A 73 9.28 -4.78 19.77
C LYS A 73 8.59 -4.18 18.55
N LEU A 74 8.71 -4.81 17.38
CA LEU A 74 8.00 -4.37 16.18
C LEU A 74 6.49 -4.52 16.37
N ALA A 75 6.03 -5.69 16.82
CA ALA A 75 4.62 -5.93 17.13
C ALA A 75 4.06 -4.92 18.14
N ASP A 76 4.79 -4.66 19.22
CA ASP A 76 4.41 -3.71 20.26
C ASP A 76 4.23 -2.29 19.69
N ILE A 77 5.13 -1.84 18.81
CA ILE A 77 5.03 -0.50 18.18
C ILE A 77 3.91 -0.45 17.15
N LEU A 78 3.73 -1.51 16.35
CA LEU A 78 2.71 -1.55 15.32
C LEU A 78 1.29 -1.67 15.89
N SER A 79 1.14 -2.22 17.10
CA SER A 79 -0.15 -2.38 17.79
C SER A 79 -0.50 -1.22 18.74
N ASP A 80 0.42 -0.30 19.00
CA ASP A 80 0.19 0.85 19.88
C ASP A 80 -0.40 2.05 19.11
N GLU A 81 -1.63 2.45 19.47
CA GLU A 81 -2.33 3.59 18.86
C GLU A 81 -1.57 4.92 18.99
N ARG A 82 -0.75 5.07 20.04
CA ARG A 82 0.04 6.29 20.24
C ARG A 82 1.24 6.37 19.30
N SER A 83 1.84 5.23 18.98
CA SER A 83 3.03 5.13 18.15
C SER A 83 2.72 4.91 16.67
N ASN A 84 1.62 4.21 16.36
CA ASN A 84 1.20 3.89 15.00
C ASN A 84 -0.12 4.59 14.64
N PRO A 85 -0.07 5.75 13.96
CA PRO A 85 -1.28 6.47 13.54
C PRO A 85 -2.03 5.77 12.38
N PHE A 86 -1.54 4.63 11.89
CA PHE A 86 -2.12 3.86 10.78
C PHE A 86 -2.68 2.50 11.23
N LEU A 87 -2.84 2.28 12.54
CA LEU A 87 -3.27 1.00 13.13
C LEU A 87 -4.54 0.43 12.49
N ASP A 88 -5.54 1.28 12.27
CA ASP A 88 -6.86 0.89 11.73
C ASP A 88 -6.85 0.64 10.21
N LEU A 89 -5.81 1.10 9.50
CA LEU A 89 -5.83 1.14 8.04
C LEU A 89 -5.93 -0.25 7.37
N PRO A 90 -5.32 -1.33 7.89
CA PRO A 90 -5.49 -2.68 7.33
C PRO A 90 -6.95 -3.15 7.33
N ASP A 91 -7.67 -3.02 8.45
CA ASP A 91 -9.08 -3.41 8.55
C ASP A 91 -9.97 -2.54 7.64
N ILE A 92 -9.72 -1.23 7.63
CA ILE A 92 -10.39 -0.30 6.73
C ILE A 92 -10.18 -0.71 5.26
N SER A 93 -8.96 -1.10 4.90
CA SER A 93 -8.61 -1.50 3.53
C SER A 93 -9.34 -2.77 3.08
N GLU A 94 -9.47 -3.76 3.97
CA GLU A 94 -10.26 -4.96 3.68
C GLU A 94 -11.75 -4.64 3.56
N LYS A 95 -12.29 -3.76 4.42
CA LYS A 95 -13.66 -3.28 4.29
C LYS A 95 -13.90 -2.56 2.96
N LEU A 96 -13.00 -1.67 2.55
CA LEU A 96 -13.07 -0.99 1.25
C LEU A 96 -13.17 -1.99 0.10
N LYS A 97 -12.31 -3.01 0.08
CA LYS A 97 -12.36 -4.07 -0.95
C LYS A 97 -13.70 -4.79 -0.94
N GLY A 98 -14.20 -5.18 0.24
CA GLY A 98 -15.48 -5.85 0.40
C GLY A 98 -16.67 -5.03 -0.11
N HIS A 99 -16.77 -3.76 0.29
CA HIS A 99 -17.83 -2.86 -0.16
C HIS A 99 -17.77 -2.61 -1.68
N ARG A 100 -16.58 -2.35 -2.23
CA ARG A 100 -16.38 -2.19 -3.68
C ARG A 100 -16.86 -3.43 -4.44
N ALA A 101 -16.50 -4.63 -3.99
CA ALA A 101 -16.91 -5.88 -4.62
C ALA A 101 -18.44 -6.07 -4.61
N ARG A 102 -19.11 -5.76 -3.49
CA ARG A 102 -20.57 -5.82 -3.40
C ARG A 102 -21.25 -4.81 -4.30
N ILE A 103 -20.76 -3.57 -4.34
CA ILE A 103 -21.28 -2.53 -5.23
C ILE A 103 -21.12 -2.93 -6.69
N TYR A 104 -19.96 -3.45 -7.11
CA TYR A 104 -19.75 -3.90 -8.49
C TYR A 104 -20.75 -4.98 -8.94
N LYS A 105 -21.21 -5.83 -8.01
CA LYS A 105 -22.28 -6.80 -8.28
C LYS A 105 -23.63 -6.09 -8.39
N LEU A 106 -23.93 -5.16 -7.47
CA LEU A 106 -25.19 -4.43 -7.45
C LEU A 106 -25.39 -3.58 -8.70
N ILE A 107 -24.39 -2.81 -9.15
CA ILE A 107 -24.52 -1.95 -10.35
C ILE A 107 -24.83 -2.72 -11.64
N LYS A 108 -24.59 -4.04 -11.68
CA LYS A 108 -24.91 -4.92 -12.83
C LYS A 108 -26.29 -5.57 -12.70
N THR A 109 -27.07 -5.19 -11.70
CA THR A 109 -28.41 -5.74 -11.45
C THR A 109 -29.42 -5.14 -12.43
N ASP A 110 -30.31 -5.98 -12.97
CA ASP A 110 -31.51 -5.53 -13.64
C ASP A 110 -32.54 -5.07 -12.60
N TYR A 111 -32.55 -3.76 -12.33
CA TYR A 111 -33.43 -3.16 -11.32
C TYR A 111 -34.91 -3.17 -11.69
N LYS A 112 -35.26 -3.42 -12.97
CA LYS A 112 -36.67 -3.64 -13.34
C LYS A 112 -37.20 -4.94 -12.75
N LYS A 113 -36.32 -5.93 -12.57
CA LYS A 113 -36.65 -7.23 -11.96
C LYS A 113 -36.43 -7.24 -10.44
N GLN A 114 -35.52 -6.42 -9.93
CA GLN A 114 -35.11 -6.40 -8.53
C GLN A 114 -34.99 -4.95 -8.01
N PRO A 115 -36.12 -4.22 -7.88
CA PRO A 115 -36.11 -2.81 -7.50
C PRO A 115 -35.64 -2.57 -6.06
N ASP A 116 -35.83 -3.54 -5.17
CA ASP A 116 -35.35 -3.54 -3.78
C ASP A 116 -33.82 -3.37 -3.68
N LYS A 117 -33.08 -3.86 -4.68
CA LYS A 117 -31.61 -3.74 -4.72
C LYS A 117 -31.10 -2.33 -4.92
N ILE A 118 -31.94 -1.38 -5.32
CA ILE A 118 -31.56 0.04 -5.39
C ILE A 118 -31.21 0.56 -4.00
N ALA A 119 -32.04 0.27 -3.00
CA ALA A 119 -31.79 0.67 -1.62
C ALA A 119 -30.51 0.02 -1.07
N MET A 120 -30.27 -1.24 -1.41
CA MET A 120 -29.02 -1.93 -1.07
C MET A 120 -27.80 -1.26 -1.70
N LEU A 121 -27.87 -0.88 -2.98
CA LEU A 121 -26.77 -0.16 -3.66
C LEU A 121 -26.47 1.16 -2.97
N ARG A 122 -27.51 1.97 -2.70
CA ARG A 122 -27.37 3.27 -2.02
C ARG A 122 -26.71 3.10 -0.66
N HIS A 123 -27.17 2.13 0.13
CA HIS A 123 -26.60 1.85 1.44
C HIS A 123 -25.13 1.42 1.38
N GLU A 124 -24.76 0.53 0.46
CA GLU A 124 -23.37 0.10 0.29
C GLU A 124 -22.45 1.26 -0.13
N VAL A 125 -22.93 2.15 -1.01
CA VAL A 125 -22.20 3.37 -1.43
C VAL A 125 -22.00 4.33 -0.26
N GLU A 126 -23.03 4.57 0.56
CA GLU A 126 -22.91 5.41 1.75
C GLU A 126 -21.88 4.90 2.75
N ILE A 127 -21.85 3.58 2.98
CA ILE A 127 -20.82 2.97 3.84
C ILE A 127 -19.44 3.11 3.20
N LEU A 128 -19.31 2.85 1.90
CA LEU A 128 -18.05 2.99 1.18
C LEU A 128 -17.51 4.43 1.29
N GLN A 129 -18.37 5.44 1.14
CA GLN A 129 -18.00 6.86 1.31
C GLN A 129 -17.42 7.14 2.70
N LYS A 130 -18.12 6.69 3.76
CA LYS A 130 -17.68 6.88 5.15
C LYS A 130 -16.32 6.23 5.42
N ILE A 131 -16.15 4.98 5.00
CA ILE A 131 -14.91 4.22 5.22
C ILE A 131 -13.77 4.81 4.39
N ASN A 132 -14.03 5.21 3.14
CA ASN A 132 -13.03 5.84 2.28
C ASN A 132 -12.57 7.20 2.85
N GLY A 133 -13.49 8.00 3.38
CA GLY A 133 -13.16 9.24 4.09
C GLY A 133 -12.24 9.01 5.28
N ARG A 134 -12.52 8.00 6.11
CA ARG A 134 -11.63 7.59 7.22
C ARG A 134 -10.26 7.14 6.73
N ALA A 135 -10.21 6.34 5.66
CA ALA A 135 -8.95 5.87 5.08
C ALA A 135 -8.06 7.04 4.61
N ARG A 136 -8.66 8.04 3.94
CA ARG A 136 -7.95 9.26 3.51
C ARG A 136 -7.41 10.06 4.69
N MET A 137 -8.24 10.29 5.71
CA MET A 137 -7.83 10.99 6.93
C MET A 137 -6.65 10.30 7.62
N ILE A 138 -6.69 8.97 7.76
CA ILE A 138 -5.59 8.21 8.35
C ILE A 138 -4.33 8.31 7.48
N ALA A 139 -4.48 8.23 6.16
CA ALA A 139 -3.34 8.34 5.23
C ALA A 139 -2.68 9.72 5.24
N GLU A 140 -3.35 10.78 5.69
CA GLU A 140 -2.77 12.12 5.84
C GLU A 140 -1.81 12.24 7.04
N ASN A 141 -1.87 11.33 8.01
CA ASN A 141 -1.00 11.37 9.19
C ASN A 141 0.49 11.28 8.81
N ASP A 142 1.35 11.97 9.58
CA ASP A 142 2.79 11.95 9.39
C ASP A 142 3.39 10.61 9.85
N PRO A 143 4.09 9.86 8.97
CA PRO A 143 4.70 8.58 9.34
C PRO A 143 6.06 8.74 10.01
N ALA A 144 6.67 9.93 10.06
CA ALA A 144 8.10 10.10 10.38
C ALA A 144 8.55 9.43 11.69
N SER A 145 7.75 9.55 12.75
CA SER A 145 8.08 8.95 14.05
C SER A 145 8.02 7.43 14.02
N LEU A 146 6.97 6.87 13.40
CA LEU A 146 6.81 5.42 13.21
C LEU A 146 7.92 4.86 12.30
N ASP A 147 8.14 5.49 11.14
CA ASP A 147 9.16 5.09 10.16
C ASP A 147 10.55 5.07 10.81
N LYS A 148 10.87 6.05 11.66
CA LYS A 148 12.14 6.11 12.40
C LYS A 148 12.27 4.93 13.39
N ALA A 149 11.21 4.62 14.13
CA ALA A 149 11.21 3.53 15.08
C ALA A 149 11.34 2.16 14.38
N VAL A 150 10.54 1.93 13.34
CA VAL A 150 10.59 0.70 12.51
C VAL A 150 11.95 0.57 11.85
N LYS A 151 12.53 1.65 11.30
CA LYS A 151 13.89 1.62 10.72
C LYS A 151 14.94 1.17 11.74
N GLY A 152 14.85 1.63 12.99
CA GLY A 152 15.75 1.20 14.06
C GLY A 152 15.66 -0.30 14.34
N ILE A 153 14.45 -0.85 14.35
CA ILE A 153 14.21 -2.29 14.55
C ILE A 153 14.64 -3.10 13.32
N ALA A 154 14.28 -2.65 12.12
CA ALA A 154 14.68 -3.27 10.86
C ALA A 154 16.20 -3.35 10.71
N THR A 155 16.92 -2.30 11.15
CA THR A 155 18.39 -2.30 11.17
C THR A 155 18.93 -3.39 12.09
N ALA A 156 18.37 -3.52 13.30
CA ALA A 156 18.80 -4.57 14.22
C ALA A 156 18.44 -5.98 13.71
N LEU A 157 17.28 -6.16 13.07
CA LEU A 157 16.91 -7.43 12.42
C LEU A 157 17.87 -7.77 11.27
N ALA A 158 18.18 -6.81 10.40
CA ALA A 158 19.11 -7.00 9.29
C ALA A 158 20.53 -7.34 9.78
N GLU A 159 20.99 -6.69 10.84
CA GLU A 159 22.25 -7.05 11.51
C GLU A 159 22.23 -8.48 12.04
N VAL A 160 21.16 -8.89 12.74
CA VAL A 160 21.02 -10.27 13.24
C VAL A 160 21.01 -11.28 12.09
N SER A 161 20.25 -11.04 11.03
CA SER A 161 20.23 -11.90 9.83
C SER A 161 21.61 -12.01 9.20
N ARG A 162 22.34 -10.89 9.10
CA ARG A 162 23.72 -10.87 8.60
C ARG A 162 24.63 -11.76 9.44
N GLU A 163 24.58 -11.66 10.76
CA GLU A 163 25.41 -12.48 11.64
C GLU A 163 25.04 -13.97 11.57
N VAL A 164 23.75 -14.30 11.41
CA VAL A 164 23.31 -15.68 11.17
C VAL A 164 23.89 -16.20 9.85
N ASN A 165 23.81 -15.43 8.76
CA ASN A 165 24.37 -15.81 7.47
C ASN A 165 25.90 -16.00 7.51
N ILE A 166 26.62 -15.26 8.38
CA ILE A 166 28.05 -15.48 8.61
C ILE A 166 28.28 -16.86 9.24
N ILE A 167 27.49 -17.24 10.25
CA ILE A 167 27.59 -18.55 10.91
C ILE A 167 27.19 -19.69 9.95
N ASP A 168 26.20 -19.44 9.08
CA ASP A 168 25.70 -20.41 8.09
C ASP A 168 26.53 -20.48 6.81
N GLU A 169 27.64 -19.73 6.72
CA GLU A 169 28.49 -19.63 5.53
C GLU A 169 27.72 -19.33 4.23
N THR A 170 26.59 -18.63 4.36
CA THR A 170 25.74 -18.27 3.22
C THR A 170 26.40 -17.15 2.40
N GLU A 171 26.21 -17.16 1.08
CA GLU A 171 26.68 -16.07 0.21
C GLU A 171 25.71 -14.87 0.28
N PHE A 172 26.23 -13.68 0.63
CA PHE A 172 25.46 -12.42 0.70
C PHE A 172 26.39 -11.20 0.68
N GLU A 173 25.83 -10.01 0.42
CA GLU A 173 26.57 -8.74 0.44
C GLU A 173 26.88 -8.29 1.88
N ARG A 174 28.07 -8.61 2.37
CA ARG A 174 28.46 -8.37 3.78
C ARG A 174 28.42 -6.91 4.24
N ASN A 175 28.58 -5.97 3.32
CA ASN A 175 28.69 -4.54 3.62
C ASN A 175 27.37 -3.77 3.47
N GLN A 176 26.30 -4.44 3.06
CA GLN A 176 25.00 -3.83 2.83
C GLN A 176 23.95 -4.49 3.74
N LEU A 177 23.14 -3.67 4.41
CA LEU A 177 21.96 -4.14 5.13
C LEU A 177 20.74 -3.91 4.25
N ASP A 178 20.02 -4.98 3.95
CA ASP A 178 18.70 -4.90 3.33
C ASP A 178 17.62 -4.89 4.42
N LEU A 179 17.09 -3.70 4.69
CA LEU A 179 16.08 -3.50 5.73
C LEU A 179 14.70 -4.00 5.30
N ASP A 180 14.40 -3.92 4.00
CA ASP A 180 13.12 -4.37 3.47
C ASP A 180 13.08 -5.89 3.47
N ASP A 181 14.17 -6.57 3.10
CA ASP A 181 14.30 -8.03 3.21
C ASP A 181 14.18 -8.48 4.68
N ALA A 182 14.88 -7.81 5.60
CA ALA A 182 14.79 -8.12 7.03
C ALA A 182 13.36 -7.99 7.57
N LEU A 183 12.62 -6.96 7.16
CA LEU A 183 11.20 -6.80 7.50
C LEU A 183 10.32 -7.85 6.81
N MET A 184 10.54 -8.14 5.54
CA MET A 184 9.78 -9.15 4.78
C MET A 184 9.95 -10.56 5.36
N SER A 185 11.08 -10.84 6.00
CA SER A 185 11.36 -12.13 6.64
C SER A 185 10.52 -12.41 7.90
N ILE A 186 9.72 -11.44 8.36
CA ILE A 186 8.88 -11.54 9.56
C ILE A 186 7.46 -11.03 9.29
N TYR A 187 6.47 -11.63 9.97
CA TYR A 187 5.06 -11.33 9.74
C TYR A 187 4.72 -9.84 9.90
N GLU A 188 5.13 -9.25 11.03
CA GLU A 188 4.84 -7.84 11.34
C GLU A 188 5.50 -6.86 10.36
N GLY A 189 6.70 -7.19 9.89
CA GLY A 189 7.40 -6.38 8.90
C GLY A 189 6.72 -6.44 7.53
N GLU A 190 6.25 -7.62 7.11
CA GLU A 190 5.44 -7.77 5.90
C GLU A 190 4.15 -6.95 5.98
N VAL A 191 3.43 -7.00 7.11
CA VAL A 191 2.21 -6.21 7.35
C VAL A 191 2.50 -4.71 7.27
N TYR A 192 3.56 -4.25 7.91
CA TYR A 192 3.98 -2.84 7.85
C TYR A 192 4.28 -2.38 6.41
N LEU A 193 5.06 -3.16 5.65
CA LEU A 193 5.41 -2.83 4.27
C LEU A 193 4.18 -2.83 3.34
N LYS A 194 3.24 -3.76 3.54
CA LYS A 194 1.95 -3.76 2.85
C LYS A 194 1.14 -2.50 3.19
N ASN A 195 1.07 -2.11 4.46
CA ASN A 195 0.34 -0.92 4.89
C ASN A 195 0.95 0.37 4.31
N ARG A 196 2.28 0.46 4.27
CA ARG A 196 3.01 1.57 3.60
C ARG A 196 2.63 1.73 2.12
N LYS A 197 2.48 0.62 1.39
CA LYS A 197 2.02 0.64 -0.01
C LYS A 197 0.59 1.15 -0.12
N VAL A 198 -0.30 0.73 0.79
CA VAL A 198 -1.68 1.23 0.85
C VAL A 198 -1.71 2.75 1.08
N ILE A 199 -0.98 3.26 2.08
CA ILE A 199 -0.90 4.71 2.38
C ILE A 199 -0.43 5.47 1.14
N THR A 200 0.63 4.99 0.49
CA THR A 200 1.19 5.60 -0.72
C THR A 200 0.16 5.67 -1.85
N ASN A 201 -0.60 4.59 -2.06
CA ASN A 201 -1.63 4.56 -3.10
C ASN A 201 -2.78 5.52 -2.79
N ILE A 202 -3.27 5.56 -1.54
CA ILE A 202 -4.33 6.49 -1.13
C ILE A 202 -3.88 7.94 -1.34
N ARG A 203 -2.63 8.28 -0.96
CA ARG A 203 -2.08 9.63 -1.19
C ARG A 203 -2.02 9.99 -2.67
N LYS A 204 -1.58 9.07 -3.53
CA LYS A 204 -1.55 9.25 -4.98
C LYS A 204 -2.96 9.43 -5.58
N GLU A 205 -3.95 8.68 -5.07
CA GLU A 205 -5.35 8.83 -5.48
C GLU A 205 -5.89 10.22 -5.11
N ILE A 206 -5.59 10.72 -3.90
CA ILE A 206 -5.97 12.08 -3.46
C ILE A 206 -5.29 13.13 -4.35
N GLU A 207 -3.98 13.01 -4.58
CA GLU A 207 -3.21 13.94 -5.40
C GLU A 207 -3.75 14.00 -6.84
N SER A 208 -4.03 12.84 -7.46
CA SER A 208 -4.61 12.77 -8.79
C SER A 208 -6.00 13.42 -8.85
N LEU A 209 -6.83 13.22 -7.82
CA LEU A 209 -8.15 13.84 -7.72
C LEU A 209 -8.09 15.35 -7.60
N VAL A 210 -7.15 15.87 -6.79
CA VAL A 210 -6.91 17.31 -6.63
C VAL A 210 -6.38 17.92 -7.93
N SER A 211 -5.40 17.27 -8.56
CA SER A 211 -4.83 17.73 -9.83
C SER A 211 -5.91 17.86 -10.91
N GLU A 212 -6.74 16.83 -11.09
CA GLU A 212 -7.79 16.86 -12.12
C GLU A 212 -8.89 17.88 -11.81
N ARG A 213 -9.20 18.11 -10.53
CA ARG A 213 -10.11 19.20 -10.12
C ARG A 213 -9.56 20.56 -10.55
N LEU A 214 -8.27 20.81 -10.34
CA LEU A 214 -7.64 22.07 -10.74
C LEU A 214 -7.66 22.26 -12.26
N ASP A 215 -7.34 21.21 -13.02
CA ASP A 215 -7.37 21.23 -14.49
C ASP A 215 -8.79 21.50 -15.04
N ASN A 216 -9.80 20.83 -14.47
CA ASN A 216 -11.20 21.05 -14.83
C ASN A 216 -11.67 22.47 -14.46
N ASN A 217 -11.29 22.97 -13.29
CA ASN A 217 -11.65 24.33 -12.87
C ASN A 217 -11.00 25.41 -13.74
N ALA A 218 -9.79 25.17 -14.23
CA ALA A 218 -9.06 26.05 -15.14
C ALA A 218 -9.63 26.09 -16.57
N SER A 219 -10.52 25.14 -16.94
CA SER A 219 -11.15 25.10 -18.25
C SER A 219 -12.12 26.28 -18.44
N ALA A 220 -11.67 27.33 -19.13
CA ALA A 220 -12.44 28.58 -19.29
C ALA A 220 -13.72 28.43 -20.14
N TRP A 221 -13.74 27.47 -21.06
CA TRP A 221 -14.89 27.15 -21.91
C TRP A 221 -16.02 26.43 -21.14
N ALA A 222 -15.70 25.76 -20.02
CA ALA A 222 -16.65 24.96 -19.28
C ALA A 222 -17.51 25.84 -18.36
N SER A 223 -18.83 25.62 -18.41
CA SER A 223 -19.78 26.24 -17.48
C SER A 223 -19.54 25.79 -16.04
N VAL A 224 -20.03 26.59 -15.08
CA VAL A 224 -19.99 26.24 -13.65
C VAL A 224 -20.63 24.86 -13.41
N SER A 225 -21.81 24.61 -13.99
CA SER A 225 -22.51 23.34 -13.86
C SER A 225 -21.71 22.14 -14.40
N GLN A 226 -20.92 22.30 -15.48
CA GLN A 226 -20.06 21.24 -16.00
C GLN A 226 -18.89 20.94 -15.05
N LYS A 227 -18.27 21.98 -14.49
CA LYS A 227 -17.18 21.86 -13.51
C LYS A 227 -17.66 21.18 -12.23
N ASP A 228 -18.79 21.63 -11.69
CA ASP A 228 -19.40 21.06 -10.48
C ASP A 228 -19.75 19.59 -10.69
N PHE A 229 -20.34 19.26 -11.84
CA PHE A 229 -20.67 17.87 -12.16
C PHE A 229 -19.43 16.99 -12.37
N ALA A 230 -18.40 17.49 -13.06
CA ALA A 230 -17.14 16.77 -13.22
C ALA A 230 -16.48 16.49 -11.86
N ASN A 231 -16.49 17.47 -10.96
CA ASN A 231 -15.97 17.33 -9.60
C ASN A 231 -16.76 16.27 -8.80
N HIS A 232 -18.09 16.33 -8.84
CA HIS A 232 -18.96 15.34 -8.19
C HIS A 232 -18.73 13.93 -8.73
N LEU A 233 -18.68 13.77 -10.06
CA LEU A 233 -18.42 12.50 -10.71
C LEU A 233 -17.04 11.94 -10.34
N ASN A 234 -16.00 12.79 -10.33
CA ASN A 234 -14.65 12.36 -9.97
C ASN A 234 -14.52 11.96 -8.50
N GLU A 235 -15.22 12.64 -7.59
CA GLU A 235 -15.33 12.20 -6.21
C GLU A 235 -15.97 10.80 -6.12
N PHE A 236 -17.09 10.56 -6.82
CA PHE A 236 -17.69 9.23 -6.85
C PHE A 236 -16.77 8.17 -7.45
N ARG A 237 -16.10 8.47 -8.58
CA ARG A 237 -15.12 7.59 -9.23
C ARG A 237 -13.97 7.22 -8.29
N SER A 238 -13.51 8.18 -7.50
CA SER A 238 -12.40 7.99 -6.56
C SER A 238 -12.74 6.99 -5.45
N LEU A 239 -14.02 6.80 -5.11
CA LEU A 239 -14.44 5.74 -4.16
C LEU A 239 -14.06 4.35 -4.65
N PHE A 240 -13.90 4.17 -5.95
CA PHE A 240 -13.53 2.92 -6.62
C PHE A 240 -12.08 2.89 -7.10
N ALA A 241 -11.24 3.84 -6.65
CA ALA A 241 -9.86 4.00 -7.12
C ALA A 241 -9.75 4.12 -8.65
N LEU A 242 -10.76 4.71 -9.29
CA LEU A 242 -10.76 4.98 -10.72
C LEU A 242 -10.09 6.32 -10.99
N THR A 243 -9.30 6.38 -12.06
CA THR A 243 -8.67 7.63 -12.52
C THR A 243 -9.74 8.71 -12.72
N PRO A 244 -9.55 9.91 -12.16
CA PRO A 244 -10.38 11.08 -12.43
C PRO A 244 -10.49 11.35 -13.94
N LEU A 245 -11.63 11.88 -14.37
CA LEU A 245 -11.88 12.29 -15.75
C LEU A 245 -11.59 13.77 -15.93
N ARG A 246 -10.94 14.06 -17.05
CA ARG A 246 -10.76 15.40 -17.57
C ARG A 246 -11.93 15.82 -18.44
N LEU A 247 -12.37 17.06 -18.25
CA LEU A 247 -13.32 17.73 -19.13
C LEU A 247 -12.68 17.94 -20.51
N GLU A 248 -13.43 17.58 -21.55
CA GLU A 248 -13.00 17.74 -22.93
C GLU A 248 -14.02 18.61 -23.67
N GLU A 249 -13.53 19.68 -24.29
CA GLU A 249 -14.34 20.76 -24.85
C GLU A 249 -15.26 20.25 -25.96
N LYS A 250 -14.74 19.44 -26.87
CA LYS A 250 -15.47 18.97 -28.06
C LYS A 250 -16.53 17.93 -27.69
N LEU A 251 -16.23 17.05 -26.75
CA LEU A 251 -17.22 16.14 -26.19
C LEU A 251 -18.32 16.91 -25.44
N SER A 252 -17.95 17.99 -24.75
CA SER A 252 -18.91 18.84 -24.05
C SER A 252 -19.82 19.58 -25.02
N ASP A 253 -19.28 20.11 -26.12
CA ASP A 253 -20.06 20.74 -27.20
C ASP A 253 -21.04 19.75 -27.85
N ALA A 254 -20.57 18.53 -28.13
CA ALA A 254 -21.42 17.46 -28.65
C ALA A 254 -22.58 17.11 -27.69
N ALA A 255 -22.31 17.03 -26.39
CA ALA A 255 -23.30 16.72 -25.36
C ALA A 255 -24.34 17.85 -25.16
N VAL A 256 -23.88 19.11 -25.11
CA VAL A 256 -24.76 20.28 -25.05
C VAL A 256 -25.63 20.38 -26.30
N GLY A 257 -25.03 20.15 -27.47
CA GLY A 257 -25.74 20.12 -28.75
C GLY A 257 -26.83 19.06 -28.78
N HIS A 258 -26.55 17.83 -28.32
CA HIS A 258 -27.55 16.75 -28.27
C HIS A 258 -28.69 17.06 -27.31
N SER A 259 -28.37 17.63 -26.15
CA SER A 259 -29.39 18.06 -25.17
C SER A 259 -30.34 19.12 -25.75
N ARG A 260 -29.81 20.07 -26.55
CA ARG A 260 -30.60 21.09 -27.27
C ARG A 260 -31.43 20.49 -28.39
N ASP A 261 -30.90 19.54 -29.16
CA ASP A 261 -31.67 18.83 -30.18
C ASP A 261 -32.87 18.10 -29.55
N MET A 262 -32.64 17.34 -28.48
CA MET A 262 -33.68 16.61 -27.74
C MET A 262 -34.79 17.55 -27.26
N ALA A 263 -34.42 18.69 -26.67
CA ALA A 263 -35.37 19.68 -26.19
C ALA A 263 -36.15 20.38 -27.32
N SER A 264 -35.47 20.79 -28.39
CA SER A 264 -36.08 21.57 -29.48
C SER A 264 -36.94 20.73 -30.43
N MET A 265 -36.55 19.47 -30.66
CA MET A 265 -37.23 18.57 -31.59
C MET A 265 -38.18 17.58 -30.90
N GLY A 266 -38.27 17.61 -29.56
CA GLY A 266 -39.23 16.81 -28.80
C GLY A 266 -38.94 15.32 -28.81
N PHE A 267 -37.67 14.92 -28.63
CA PHE A 267 -37.29 13.50 -28.50
C PHE A 267 -36.35 13.29 -27.30
N PHE A 268 -36.33 12.07 -26.75
CA PHE A 268 -35.40 11.67 -25.68
C PHE A 268 -34.79 10.30 -26.02
N ALA A 269 -33.64 10.31 -26.69
CA ALA A 269 -32.97 9.12 -27.16
C ALA A 269 -31.47 9.35 -27.39
N HIS A 270 -30.68 8.28 -27.30
CA HIS A 270 -29.26 8.32 -27.68
C HIS A 270 -29.04 8.59 -29.18
N GLN A 271 -29.97 8.13 -30.01
CA GLN A 271 -29.94 8.32 -31.46
C GLN A 271 -30.70 9.59 -31.84
N SER A 272 -30.03 10.50 -32.53
CA SER A 272 -30.64 11.71 -33.08
C SER A 272 -31.34 11.43 -34.41
N PRO A 273 -32.48 12.09 -34.70
CA PRO A 273 -33.10 12.08 -36.03
C PRO A 273 -32.31 12.90 -37.07
N ILE A 274 -31.32 13.69 -36.65
CA ILE A 274 -30.51 14.51 -37.55
C ILE A 274 -29.45 13.62 -38.23
N PRO A 275 -29.43 13.51 -39.58
CA PRO A 275 -28.61 12.51 -40.28
C PRO A 275 -27.11 12.53 -39.93
N GLN A 276 -26.51 13.71 -39.76
CA GLN A 276 -25.07 13.86 -39.45
C GLN A 276 -24.75 13.77 -37.95
N LYS A 277 -25.77 13.67 -37.08
CA LYS A 277 -25.64 13.65 -35.61
C LYS A 277 -26.23 12.37 -34.99
N LYS A 278 -26.45 11.33 -35.81
CA LYS A 278 -27.23 10.14 -35.46
C LYS A 278 -26.74 9.51 -34.16
N SER A 279 -25.51 9.02 -34.11
CA SER A 279 -24.94 8.41 -32.89
C SER A 279 -24.14 9.39 -32.02
N PRO A 280 -23.88 9.07 -30.73
CA PRO A 280 -22.96 9.86 -29.90
C PRO A 280 -21.57 10.02 -30.55
N GLY A 281 -21.09 8.98 -31.23
CA GLY A 281 -19.84 9.01 -31.98
C GLY A 281 -19.86 9.95 -33.19
N ASP A 282 -20.99 10.05 -33.90
CA ASP A 282 -21.15 11.01 -35.01
C ASP A 282 -21.11 12.44 -34.49
N ARG A 283 -21.78 12.72 -33.37
CA ARG A 283 -21.76 14.03 -32.72
C ARG A 283 -20.37 14.42 -32.23
N ALA A 284 -19.66 13.50 -31.57
CA ALA A 284 -18.28 13.73 -31.14
C ALA A 284 -17.35 14.04 -32.33
N ARG A 285 -17.47 13.27 -33.42
CA ARG A 285 -16.69 13.50 -34.65
C ARG A 285 -17.01 14.85 -35.28
N LEU A 286 -18.29 15.21 -35.34
CA LEU A 286 -18.76 16.49 -35.89
C LEU A 286 -18.24 17.68 -35.07
N ALA A 287 -18.14 17.54 -33.75
CA ALA A 287 -17.48 18.50 -32.86
C ALA A 287 -15.93 18.50 -32.98
N GLY A 288 -15.37 17.66 -33.85
CA GLY A 288 -13.93 17.59 -34.12
C GLY A 288 -13.13 16.75 -33.11
N PHE A 289 -13.79 15.91 -32.31
CA PHE A 289 -13.12 14.97 -31.41
C PHE A 289 -12.54 13.81 -32.23
N LYS A 290 -11.21 13.63 -32.16
CA LYS A 290 -10.46 12.68 -33.02
C LYS A 290 -10.06 11.39 -32.31
N HIS A 291 -10.39 11.24 -31.03
CA HIS A 291 -10.02 10.06 -30.23
C HIS A 291 -11.18 9.08 -30.10
N ARG A 292 -10.95 8.00 -29.35
CA ARG A 292 -11.98 7.00 -29.05
C ARG A 292 -12.97 7.57 -28.04
N TRP A 293 -14.26 7.37 -28.31
CA TRP A 293 -15.35 7.61 -27.37
C TRP A 293 -15.81 6.27 -26.78
N SER A 294 -16.47 6.29 -25.62
CA SER A 294 -16.85 5.07 -24.87
C SER A 294 -18.34 4.89 -24.69
N GLY A 295 -19.08 5.95 -24.40
CA GLY A 295 -20.52 5.86 -24.12
C GLY A 295 -21.15 7.22 -23.88
N GLU A 296 -22.47 7.19 -23.68
CA GLU A 296 -23.28 8.37 -23.39
C GLU A 296 -24.33 8.01 -22.34
N ASN A 297 -24.50 8.89 -21.36
CA ASN A 297 -25.63 8.86 -20.43
C ASN A 297 -26.50 10.09 -20.72
N ILE A 298 -27.83 9.90 -20.76
CA ILE A 298 -28.80 10.99 -20.94
C ILE A 298 -29.84 10.93 -19.81
N PHE A 299 -30.28 12.10 -19.38
CA PHE A 299 -31.32 12.24 -18.37
C PHE A 299 -32.19 13.46 -18.67
N MET A 300 -33.47 13.41 -18.31
CA MET A 300 -34.37 14.56 -18.35
C MET A 300 -35.27 14.57 -17.11
N GLY A 301 -35.64 15.77 -16.64
CA GLY A 301 -36.61 15.93 -15.54
C GLY A 301 -36.03 16.33 -14.17
N SER A 302 -34.72 16.58 -14.06
CA SER A 302 -34.08 17.06 -12.83
C SER A 302 -33.69 18.53 -12.90
N ALA A 303 -33.66 19.19 -11.75
CA ALA A 303 -33.34 20.62 -11.63
C ALA A 303 -31.83 20.93 -11.67
N SER A 304 -30.96 19.91 -11.56
CA SER A 304 -29.50 20.07 -11.58
C SER A 304 -28.80 18.81 -12.10
N PRO A 305 -27.53 18.91 -12.55
CA PRO A 305 -26.74 17.74 -12.96
C PRO A 305 -26.55 16.71 -11.84
N VAL A 306 -26.37 17.16 -10.60
CA VAL A 306 -26.23 16.27 -9.43
C VAL A 306 -27.54 15.54 -9.15
N ALA A 307 -28.68 16.25 -9.18
CA ALA A 307 -29.99 15.61 -9.04
C ALA A 307 -30.33 14.65 -10.20
N ALA A 308 -29.75 14.85 -11.38
CA ALA A 308 -29.87 13.89 -12.49
C ALA A 308 -29.02 12.63 -12.27
N TYR A 309 -27.90 12.74 -11.56
CA TYR A 309 -27.01 11.63 -11.23
C TYR A 309 -27.55 10.76 -10.09
N ASP A 310 -28.20 11.39 -9.10
CA ASP A 310 -28.72 10.73 -7.90
C ASP A 310 -30.14 10.15 -8.06
N ALA A 311 -30.79 10.40 -9.21
CA ALA A 311 -32.13 9.91 -9.54
C ALA A 311 -32.14 8.39 -9.78
#